data_AF-A0A6B2V656-F1
#
_entry.id   AF-A0A6B2V656-F1
#
_cell.length_a   1.000
_cell.length_b   1.000
_cell.length_c   1.000
_cell.angle_alpha   90.00
_cell.angle_beta   90.00
_cell.angle_gamma   90.00
#
_symmetry.space_group_name_H-M   'P 1'
#
loop_
_entity.id
_entity.type
_entity.pdbx_description
1 polymer ?
#
loop_
_entity_poly.entity_id
_entity_poly.type
_entity_poly.pdbx_seq_one_letter_code
_entity_poly.pdbx_strand_id
1 'polypeptide(L)'
;MSTFKREADMLRPLTENRHKFTSLRTHWEYFYEIQTPKGVADLVLAVFNKKAINDRMKWGVHPIQSKSAIDIVSFLTAVQRKYESGIQSSPIATTSEIASHTLTSASHVTQNLIPMLIEYGWVDRMGRGQWRCKHTYQCPTTSIYAIEVKRSDWQRALGQATSHTGFANKTFLAMDSERLPKTRENLLAALGHAGVGLLSISADPLKDPLTVIANPSRKSPTNNERFVVAERVLAVRGSGGNSGFWGHVFGRLLTTSSGDDPRKSALLLT
;
A
#
# COMPACT_ATOMS: atom_id res chain seq x y z
N MET A 1 -28.04 9.47 19.75
CA MET A 1 -26.63 9.60 19.33
C MET A 1 -26.53 9.15 17.88
N SER A 2 -25.95 9.98 17.02
CA SER A 2 -25.77 9.65 15.60
C SER A 2 -24.71 8.56 15.45
N THR A 3 -24.98 7.52 14.67
CA THR A 3 -24.00 6.46 14.36
C THR A 3 -23.84 6.35 12.86
N PHE A 4 -22.65 5.95 12.40
CA PHE A 4 -22.47 5.70 10.98
C PHE A 4 -23.36 4.52 10.56
N LYS A 5 -24.05 4.65 9.42
CA LYS A 5 -24.91 3.58 8.89
C LYS A 5 -24.06 2.49 8.23
N ARG A 6 -22.95 2.86 7.58
CA ARG A 6 -22.04 1.94 6.90
C ARG A 6 -20.57 2.33 7.13
N GLU A 7 -19.66 1.36 7.00
CA GLU A 7 -18.22 1.57 7.24
C GLU A 7 -17.62 2.61 6.29
N ALA A 8 -18.05 2.61 5.02
CA ALA A 8 -17.60 3.58 4.02
C ALA A 8 -17.91 5.04 4.39
N ASP A 9 -18.97 5.28 5.18
CA ASP A 9 -19.34 6.62 5.62
C ASP A 9 -18.30 7.23 6.58
N MET A 10 -17.43 6.39 7.18
CA MET A 10 -16.34 6.81 8.08
C MET A 10 -15.07 7.26 7.34
N LEU A 11 -14.95 6.98 6.03
CA LEU A 11 -13.74 7.28 5.25
C LEU A 11 -13.53 8.78 5.01
N ARG A 12 -14.62 9.54 4.79
CA ARG A 12 -14.54 10.98 4.55
C ARG A 12 -14.01 11.75 5.78
N PRO A 13 -14.56 11.56 7.00
CA PRO A 13 -13.99 12.17 8.20
C PRO A 13 -12.49 11.89 8.39
N LEU A 14 -12.03 10.66 8.10
CA LEU A 14 -10.62 10.30 8.18
C LEU A 14 -9.74 11.10 7.24
N THR A 15 -10.16 11.26 5.99
CA THR A 15 -9.34 11.94 4.97
C THR A 15 -9.36 13.46 5.14
N GLU A 16 -10.50 14.05 5.49
CA GLU A 16 -10.63 15.49 5.80
C GLU A 16 -9.83 15.87 7.05
N ASN A 17 -9.80 14.99 8.06
CA ASN A 17 -9.11 15.24 9.34
C ASN A 17 -7.75 14.53 9.45
N ARG A 18 -7.15 14.08 8.34
CA ARG A 18 -5.88 13.30 8.36
C ARG A 18 -4.72 13.99 9.06
N HIS A 19 -4.73 15.33 9.02
CA HIS A 19 -3.76 16.19 9.69
C HIS A 19 -3.63 15.94 11.21
N LYS A 20 -4.65 15.34 11.86
CA LYS A 20 -4.63 14.99 13.29
C LYS A 20 -3.72 13.82 13.63
N PHE A 21 -3.41 12.93 12.68
CA PHE A 21 -2.56 11.76 12.90
C PHE A 21 -1.37 11.65 11.93
N THR A 22 -1.26 12.60 11.00
CA THR A 22 -0.12 12.77 10.08
C THR A 22 0.71 14.00 10.42
N SER A 23 1.95 14.08 9.93
CA SER A 23 2.75 15.31 10.01
C SER A 23 2.19 16.41 9.09
N LEU A 24 1.99 17.62 9.63
CA LEU A 24 1.51 18.80 8.88
C LEU A 24 2.49 19.28 7.79
N ARG A 25 3.79 19.02 7.95
CA ARG A 25 4.83 19.50 7.03
C ARG A 25 4.98 18.61 5.79
N THR A 26 4.19 17.55 5.68
CA THR A 26 4.35 16.54 4.64
C THR A 26 3.07 16.45 3.82
N HIS A 27 3.22 16.42 2.50
CA HIS A 27 2.08 16.25 1.61
C HIS A 27 1.67 14.77 1.57
N TRP A 28 0.52 14.47 2.18
CA TRP A 28 -0.09 13.15 2.19
C TRP A 28 -1.20 13.08 1.14
N GLU A 29 -1.02 12.16 0.19
CA GLU A 29 -2.07 11.70 -0.71
C GLU A 29 -2.78 10.49 -0.08
N TYR A 30 -4.04 10.27 -0.43
CA TYR A 30 -4.87 9.20 0.14
C TYR A 30 -5.47 8.33 -0.95
N PHE A 31 -5.60 7.04 -0.64
CA PHE A 31 -6.05 6.02 -1.56
C PHE A 31 -6.97 5.04 -0.84
N TYR A 32 -8.07 4.65 -1.46
CA TYR A 32 -9.03 3.70 -0.90
C TYR A 32 -8.88 2.31 -1.50
N GLU A 33 -9.16 1.29 -0.70
CA GLU A 33 -9.25 -0.11 -1.14
C GLU A 33 -8.01 -0.59 -1.90
N ILE A 34 -6.84 -0.27 -1.36
CA ILE A 34 -5.59 -0.69 -1.97
C ILE A 34 -5.37 -2.17 -1.68
N GLN A 35 -5.37 -2.97 -2.75
CA GLN A 35 -4.97 -4.37 -2.69
C GLN A 35 -3.55 -4.45 -2.10
N THR A 36 -3.33 -5.35 -1.15
CA THR A 36 -2.04 -5.65 -0.53
C THR A 36 -1.71 -7.13 -0.75
N PRO A 37 -0.51 -7.61 -0.39
CA PRO A 37 -0.23 -9.05 -0.41
C PRO A 37 -1.08 -9.88 0.56
N LYS A 38 -1.71 -9.25 1.57
CA LYS A 38 -2.44 -9.93 2.66
C LYS A 38 -3.92 -9.56 2.75
N GLY A 39 -4.47 -8.87 1.75
CA GLY A 39 -5.87 -8.46 1.72
C GLY A 39 -6.06 -7.10 1.04
N VAL A 40 -7.04 -6.34 1.49
CA VAL A 40 -7.34 -4.99 1.01
C VAL A 40 -7.23 -4.04 2.21
N ALA A 41 -6.52 -2.93 2.06
CA ALA A 41 -6.52 -1.86 3.04
C ALA A 41 -7.60 -0.84 2.68
N ASP A 42 -8.51 -0.55 3.62
CA ASP A 42 -9.63 0.38 3.39
C ASP A 42 -9.15 1.78 3.00
N LEU A 43 -8.13 2.28 3.70
CA LEU A 43 -7.50 3.57 3.44
C LEU A 43 -5.98 3.47 3.59
N VAL A 44 -5.27 3.98 2.59
CA VAL A 44 -3.82 4.13 2.56
C VAL A 44 -3.49 5.60 2.38
N LEU A 45 -2.67 6.15 3.27
CA LEU A 45 -2.06 7.47 3.08
C LEU A 45 -0.61 7.27 2.63
N ALA A 46 -0.18 7.97 1.59
CA ALA A 46 1.18 7.86 1.06
C ALA A 46 1.86 9.22 0.90
N VAL A 47 3.16 9.23 1.16
CA VAL A 47 4.06 10.33 0.81
C VAL A 47 4.92 9.85 -0.34
N PHE A 48 4.81 10.51 -1.49
CA PHE A 48 5.54 10.11 -2.68
C PHE A 48 6.98 10.63 -2.70
N ASN A 49 7.87 9.78 -3.18
CA ASN A 49 9.25 10.13 -3.52
C ASN A 49 9.25 10.84 -4.88
N LYS A 50 9.13 12.17 -4.87
CA LYS A 50 9.09 12.99 -6.09
C LYS A 50 10.25 12.72 -7.04
N LYS A 51 11.46 12.51 -6.50
CA LYS A 51 12.63 12.19 -7.32
C LYS A 51 12.44 10.87 -8.06
N ALA A 52 12.10 9.80 -7.35
CA ALA A 52 11.90 8.49 -7.97
C ALA A 52 10.80 8.50 -9.04
N ILE A 53 9.70 9.24 -8.81
CA ILE A 53 8.62 9.36 -9.80
C ILE A 53 9.09 10.16 -11.02
N ASN A 54 9.77 11.28 -10.82
CA ASN A 54 10.30 12.08 -11.93
C ASN A 54 11.31 11.29 -12.77
N ASP A 55 12.19 10.53 -12.14
CA ASP A 55 13.15 9.68 -12.83
C ASP A 55 12.43 8.59 -13.65
N ARG A 56 11.41 7.94 -13.08
CA ARG A 56 10.60 6.95 -13.79
C ARG A 56 9.86 7.51 -15.00
N MET A 57 9.27 8.71 -14.86
CA MET A 57 8.62 9.40 -15.98
C MET A 57 9.61 9.68 -17.11
N LYS A 58 10.84 10.11 -16.78
CA LYS A 58 11.92 10.31 -17.78
C LYS A 58 12.33 9.01 -18.46
N TRP A 59 12.37 7.90 -17.72
CA TRP A 59 12.71 6.59 -18.25
C TRP A 59 11.58 5.91 -19.02
N GLY A 60 10.34 6.42 -18.92
CA GLY A 60 9.16 5.81 -19.53
C GLY A 60 8.83 4.43 -18.95
N VAL A 61 9.12 4.21 -17.66
CA VAL A 61 8.86 2.91 -17.00
C VAL A 61 7.48 2.87 -16.33
N HIS A 62 6.84 1.70 -16.38
CA HIS A 62 5.49 1.49 -15.85
C HIS A 62 5.49 0.94 -14.40
N PRO A 63 4.47 1.22 -13.58
CA PRO A 63 4.34 0.64 -12.25
C PRO A 63 4.25 -0.90 -12.24
N ILE A 64 4.84 -1.56 -11.24
CA ILE A 64 4.89 -3.02 -11.13
C ILE A 64 3.91 -3.52 -10.05
N GLN A 65 2.82 -4.19 -10.42
CA GLN A 65 1.79 -4.58 -9.44
C GLN A 65 1.95 -5.99 -8.84
N SER A 66 2.84 -6.81 -9.42
CA SER A 66 3.10 -8.18 -8.98
C SER A 66 4.26 -8.24 -7.98
N LYS A 67 4.06 -9.01 -6.89
CA LYS A 67 5.11 -9.23 -5.89
C LYS A 67 6.36 -9.87 -6.50
N SER A 68 6.19 -10.96 -7.27
CA SER A 68 7.33 -11.65 -7.87
C SER A 68 8.10 -10.73 -8.82
N ALA A 69 7.42 -9.88 -9.57
CA ALA A 69 8.07 -8.93 -10.46
C ALA A 69 8.89 -7.85 -9.70
N ILE A 70 8.37 -7.37 -8.56
CA ILE A 70 9.12 -6.50 -7.65
C ILE A 70 10.33 -7.23 -7.06
N ASP A 71 10.18 -8.50 -6.68
CA ASP A 71 11.29 -9.30 -6.15
C ASP A 71 12.41 -9.43 -7.21
N ILE A 72 12.06 -9.68 -8.48
CA ILE A 72 13.02 -9.72 -9.60
C ILE A 72 13.74 -8.39 -9.77
N VAL A 73 13.00 -7.28 -9.89
CA VAL A 73 13.61 -5.96 -10.12
C VAL A 73 14.46 -5.51 -8.94
N SER A 74 14.04 -5.83 -7.71
CA SER A 74 14.80 -5.56 -6.49
C SER A 74 16.10 -6.37 -6.45
N PHE A 75 16.05 -7.65 -6.84
CA PHE A 75 17.22 -8.52 -6.97
C PHE A 75 18.19 -8.01 -8.03
N LEU A 76 17.72 -7.73 -9.25
CA LEU A 76 18.54 -7.21 -10.34
C LEU A 76 19.16 -5.85 -9.98
N THR A 77 18.43 -5.00 -9.25
CA THR A 77 18.96 -3.74 -8.70
C THR A 77 20.09 -3.99 -7.70
N ALA A 78 19.98 -4.99 -6.84
CA ALA A 78 21.04 -5.35 -5.90
C ALA A 78 22.29 -5.89 -6.64
N VAL A 79 22.10 -6.71 -7.68
CA VAL A 79 23.20 -7.18 -8.56
C VAL A 79 23.91 -6.01 -9.23
N GLN A 80 23.16 -5.08 -9.83
CA GLN A 80 23.71 -3.87 -10.46
C GLN A 80 24.54 -3.04 -9.46
N ARG A 81 24.04 -2.83 -8.24
CA ARG A 81 24.77 -2.07 -7.21
C ARG A 81 26.06 -2.75 -6.78
N LYS A 82 26.07 -4.08 -6.64
CA LYS A 82 27.29 -4.85 -6.31
C LYS A 82 28.33 -4.75 -7.42
N TYR A 83 27.89 -4.72 -8.66
CA TYR A 83 28.78 -4.49 -9.80
C TYR A 83 29.38 -3.07 -9.77
N GLU A 84 28.55 -2.04 -9.58
CA GLU A 84 29.00 -0.64 -9.46
C GLU A 84 29.98 -0.42 -8.31
N SER A 85 29.85 -1.18 -7.21
CA SER A 85 30.77 -1.13 -6.08
C SER A 85 31.99 -2.04 -6.22
N GLY A 86 32.18 -2.72 -7.35
CA GLY A 86 33.29 -3.66 -7.58
C GLY A 86 33.23 -4.97 -6.78
N ILE A 87 32.11 -5.25 -6.10
CA ILE A 87 31.91 -6.50 -5.32
C ILE A 87 31.63 -7.69 -6.26
N GLN A 88 31.00 -7.42 -7.41
CA GLN A 88 30.66 -8.44 -8.40
C GLN A 88 31.25 -8.07 -9.76
N SER A 89 31.71 -9.06 -10.52
CA SER A 89 32.37 -8.85 -11.81
C SER A 89 31.42 -8.52 -12.97
N SER A 90 30.11 -8.76 -12.81
CA SER A 90 29.10 -8.58 -13.86
C SER A 90 27.76 -8.09 -13.30
N PRO A 91 27.06 -7.17 -13.99
CA PRO A 91 25.71 -6.73 -13.62
C PRO A 91 24.59 -7.67 -14.14
N ILE A 92 24.96 -8.79 -14.74
CA ILE A 92 24.05 -9.72 -15.38
C ILE A 92 23.68 -10.84 -14.41
N ALA A 93 22.40 -11.18 -14.32
CA ALA A 93 21.90 -12.35 -13.62
C ALA A 93 21.27 -13.35 -14.59
N THR A 94 21.40 -14.63 -14.28
CA THR A 94 20.79 -15.73 -15.02
C THR A 94 19.36 -15.99 -14.57
N THR A 95 18.56 -16.63 -15.42
CA THR A 95 17.22 -17.10 -15.04
C THR A 95 17.23 -17.98 -13.79
N SER A 96 18.24 -18.85 -13.63
CA SER A 96 18.34 -19.75 -12.48
C SER A 96 18.54 -18.98 -11.17
N GLU A 97 19.42 -17.97 -11.17
CA GLU A 97 19.65 -17.11 -10.01
C GLU A 97 18.38 -16.32 -9.64
N ILE A 98 17.69 -15.77 -10.63
CA ILE A 98 16.42 -15.05 -10.43
C ILE A 98 15.36 -15.99 -9.85
N ALA A 99 15.18 -17.17 -10.43
CA ALA A 99 14.21 -18.17 -9.99
C ALA A 99 14.46 -18.60 -8.54
N SER A 100 15.71 -18.89 -8.19
CA SER A 100 16.15 -19.25 -6.84
C SER A 100 15.87 -18.13 -5.84
N HIS A 101 16.22 -16.88 -6.17
CA HIS A 101 16.03 -15.74 -5.28
C HIS A 101 14.56 -15.39 -5.04
N THR A 102 13.72 -15.55 -6.07
CA THR A 102 12.31 -15.15 -6.04
C THR A 102 11.35 -16.28 -5.69
N LEU A 103 11.88 -17.47 -5.39
CA LEU A 103 11.09 -18.68 -5.10
C LEU A 103 10.04 -18.97 -6.17
N THR A 104 10.42 -18.74 -7.43
CA THR A 104 9.54 -18.85 -8.61
C THR A 104 10.18 -19.79 -9.63
N SER A 105 9.39 -20.57 -10.37
CA SER A 105 9.94 -21.47 -11.37
C SER A 105 10.65 -20.70 -12.51
N ALA A 106 11.75 -21.26 -13.01
CA ALA A 106 12.49 -20.68 -14.13
C ALA A 106 11.60 -20.46 -15.37
N SER A 107 10.64 -21.36 -15.62
CA SER A 107 9.66 -21.21 -16.70
C SER A 107 8.72 -20.03 -16.48
N HIS A 108 8.19 -19.85 -15.26
CA HIS A 108 7.31 -18.71 -15.00
C HIS A 108 8.07 -17.38 -15.09
N VAL A 109 9.32 -17.33 -14.61
CA VAL A 109 10.21 -16.17 -14.77
C VAL A 109 10.38 -15.81 -16.23
N THR A 110 10.75 -16.76 -17.11
CA THR A 110 11.08 -16.45 -18.51
C THR A 110 9.87 -16.23 -19.40
N GLN A 111 8.76 -16.92 -19.15
CA GLN A 111 7.58 -16.86 -20.02
C GLN A 111 6.60 -15.75 -19.62
N ASN A 112 6.58 -15.34 -18.35
CA ASN A 112 5.57 -14.40 -17.85
C ASN A 112 6.21 -13.13 -17.28
N LEU A 113 7.08 -13.27 -16.28
CA LEU A 113 7.53 -12.11 -15.50
C LEU A 113 8.56 -11.25 -16.26
N ILE A 114 9.56 -11.86 -16.89
CA ILE A 114 10.60 -11.13 -17.62
C ILE A 114 10.05 -10.41 -18.86
N PRO A 115 9.23 -11.03 -19.73
CA PRO A 115 8.64 -10.32 -20.86
C PRO A 115 7.86 -9.07 -20.43
N MET A 116 7.02 -9.18 -19.39
CA MET A 116 6.30 -8.05 -18.82
C MET A 116 7.24 -6.98 -18.26
N LEU A 117 8.32 -7.36 -17.57
CA LEU A 117 9.29 -6.41 -17.03
C LEU A 117 10.12 -5.70 -18.12
N ILE A 118 10.36 -6.35 -19.26
CA ILE A 118 10.98 -5.73 -20.45
C ILE A 118 10.00 -4.71 -21.05
N GLU A 119 8.74 -5.10 -21.25
CA GLU A 119 7.68 -4.21 -21.74
C GLU A 119 7.49 -2.99 -20.84
N TYR A 120 7.54 -3.19 -19.52
CA TYR A 120 7.44 -2.11 -18.53
C TYR A 120 8.72 -1.26 -18.41
N GLY A 121 9.77 -1.59 -19.16
CA GLY A 121 11.02 -0.84 -19.25
C GLY A 121 12.00 -1.05 -18.10
N TRP A 122 11.82 -2.06 -17.25
CA TRP A 122 12.68 -2.29 -16.07
C TRP A 122 13.86 -3.20 -16.31
N VAL A 123 13.77 -4.10 -17.29
CA VAL A 123 14.75 -5.17 -17.52
C VAL A 123 15.21 -5.17 -18.97
N ASP A 124 16.52 -5.38 -19.18
CA ASP A 124 17.09 -5.63 -20.50
C ASP A 124 17.53 -7.10 -20.63
N ARG A 125 17.45 -7.63 -21.85
CA ARG A 125 17.99 -8.93 -22.22
C ARG A 125 19.43 -8.78 -22.71
N MET A 126 20.35 -9.52 -22.11
CA MET A 126 21.77 -9.53 -22.49
C MET A 126 22.17 -10.75 -23.31
N GLY A 127 21.39 -11.83 -23.21
CA GLY A 127 21.64 -13.08 -23.89
C GLY A 127 20.52 -14.10 -23.65
N ARG A 128 20.74 -15.36 -23.99
CA ARG A 128 19.78 -16.43 -23.67
C ARG A 128 19.79 -16.69 -22.16
N GLY A 129 18.68 -16.37 -21.49
CA GLY A 129 18.52 -16.58 -20.05
C GLY A 129 19.37 -15.65 -19.19
N GLN A 130 19.84 -14.53 -19.75
CA GLN A 130 20.70 -13.54 -19.10
C GLN A 130 20.04 -12.17 -19.14
N TRP A 131 19.91 -11.55 -17.97
CA TRP A 131 19.08 -10.37 -17.75
C TRP A 131 19.85 -9.34 -16.91
N ARG A 132 19.59 -8.05 -17.14
CA ARG A 132 20.09 -6.97 -16.28
C ARG A 132 18.99 -6.00 -15.93
N CYS A 133 19.16 -5.29 -14.81
CA CYS A 133 18.31 -4.15 -14.49
C CYS A 133 18.61 -3.01 -15.47
N LYS A 134 17.60 -2.46 -16.15
CA LYS A 134 17.78 -1.29 -17.02
C LYS A 134 17.93 -0.01 -16.20
N HIS A 135 17.16 0.09 -15.12
CA HIS A 135 17.15 1.24 -14.23
C HIS A 135 17.10 0.80 -12.76
N THR A 136 17.97 1.38 -11.92
CA THR A 136 17.97 1.09 -10.48
C THR A 136 16.61 1.38 -9.87
N TYR A 137 15.99 0.36 -9.27
CA TYR A 137 14.71 0.53 -8.62
C TYR A 137 14.83 1.39 -7.36
N GLN A 138 13.94 2.38 -7.27
CA GLN A 138 13.72 3.18 -6.08
C GLN A 138 12.23 3.15 -5.76
N CYS A 139 11.90 2.92 -4.49
CA CYS A 139 10.52 2.89 -4.04
C CYS A 139 9.84 4.24 -4.32
N PRO A 140 8.63 4.25 -4.93
CA PRO A 140 7.97 5.50 -5.30
C PRO A 140 7.38 6.23 -4.08
N THR A 141 7.39 5.63 -2.89
CA THR A 141 6.89 6.24 -1.65
C THR A 141 7.96 6.27 -0.55
N THR A 142 8.02 7.38 0.19
CA THR A 142 8.88 7.54 1.36
C THR A 142 8.16 7.19 2.66
N SER A 143 6.83 7.28 2.70
CA SER A 143 6.02 6.86 3.85
C SER A 143 4.66 6.35 3.43
N ILE A 144 4.16 5.32 4.12
CA ILE A 144 2.84 4.72 3.92
C ILE A 144 2.18 4.55 5.29
N TYR A 145 0.97 5.07 5.49
CA TYR A 145 0.11 4.71 6.61
C TYR A 145 -1.06 3.88 6.10
N ALA A 146 -1.43 2.83 6.83
CA ALA A 146 -2.59 2.01 6.53
C ALA A 146 -3.64 2.19 7.63
N ILE A 147 -4.90 2.27 7.24
CA ILE A 147 -6.03 2.43 8.14
C ILE A 147 -7.09 1.39 7.77
N GLU A 148 -7.45 0.55 8.73
CA GLU A 148 -8.60 -0.34 8.65
C GLU A 148 -9.79 0.32 9.35
N VAL A 149 -10.96 0.28 8.74
CA VAL A 149 -12.16 0.97 9.22
C VAL A 149 -13.20 -0.05 9.64
N LYS A 150 -13.65 0.01 10.89
CA LYS A 150 -14.73 -0.85 11.39
C LYS A 150 -15.72 -0.11 12.26
N ARG A 151 -17.01 -0.33 11.99
CA ARG A 151 -18.07 0.18 12.86
C ARG A 151 -18.07 -0.54 14.20
N SER A 152 -17.84 -1.85 14.20
CA SER A 152 -17.85 -2.71 15.39
C SER A 152 -16.93 -3.92 15.15
N ASP A 153 -16.80 -4.80 16.14
CA ASP A 153 -15.94 -6.01 16.07
C ASP A 153 -14.45 -5.66 15.89
N TRP A 154 -13.88 -5.06 16.92
CA TRP A 154 -12.48 -4.67 16.93
C TRP A 154 -11.52 -5.86 16.88
N GLN A 155 -11.94 -7.06 17.29
CA GLN A 155 -11.09 -8.24 17.33
C GLN A 155 -10.75 -8.72 15.93
N ARG A 156 -11.76 -8.85 15.06
CA ARG A 156 -11.53 -9.15 13.64
C ARG A 156 -10.74 -8.03 12.95
N ALA A 157 -11.09 -6.78 13.25
CA ALA A 157 -10.42 -5.60 12.72
C ALA A 157 -8.93 -5.56 13.05
N LEU A 158 -8.57 -5.95 14.28
CA LEU A 158 -7.18 -6.02 14.73
C LEU A 158 -6.37 -7.00 13.90
N GLY A 159 -6.93 -8.16 13.56
CA GLY A 159 -6.27 -9.13 12.67
C GLY A 159 -5.97 -8.55 11.29
N GLN A 160 -6.95 -7.85 10.71
CA GLN A 160 -6.80 -7.18 9.41
C GLN A 160 -5.76 -6.05 9.48
N ALA A 161 -5.86 -5.16 10.47
CA ALA A 161 -4.89 -4.10 10.69
C ALA A 161 -3.48 -4.65 10.94
N THR A 162 -3.33 -5.70 11.73
CA THR A 162 -2.01 -6.31 12.00
C THR A 162 -1.32 -6.76 10.70
N SER A 163 -2.08 -7.26 9.72
CA SER A 163 -1.54 -7.66 8.41
C SER A 163 -0.90 -6.48 7.65
N HIS A 164 -1.36 -5.25 7.89
CA HIS A 164 -0.84 -4.05 7.23
C HIS A 164 0.47 -3.54 7.84
N THR A 165 0.79 -3.96 9.07
CA THR A 165 2.04 -3.56 9.75
C THR A 165 3.30 -4.05 9.04
N GLY A 166 3.16 -5.03 8.14
CA GLY A 166 4.25 -5.52 7.29
C GLY A 166 4.73 -4.49 6.27
N PHE A 167 3.84 -3.65 5.72
CA PHE A 167 4.17 -2.73 4.65
C PHE A 167 4.09 -1.24 5.06
N ALA A 168 3.32 -0.91 6.09
CA ALA A 168 3.07 0.46 6.52
C ALA A 168 4.05 0.93 7.60
N ASN A 169 4.39 2.23 7.56
CA ASN A 169 5.16 2.90 8.61
C ASN A 169 4.36 3.10 9.91
N LYS A 170 3.04 3.27 9.77
CA LYS A 170 2.07 3.32 10.86
C LYS A 170 0.80 2.62 10.39
N THR A 171 0.19 1.87 11.30
CA THR A 171 -1.11 1.25 11.04
C THR A 171 -2.10 1.70 12.09
N PHE A 172 -3.32 2.04 11.68
CA PHE A 172 -4.39 2.42 12.57
C PHE A 172 -5.61 1.51 12.36
N LEU A 173 -6.31 1.24 13.46
CA LEU A 173 -7.69 0.81 13.44
C LEU A 173 -8.56 2.05 13.72
N ALA A 174 -9.51 2.33 12.84
CA ALA A 174 -10.47 3.42 13.00
C ALA A 174 -11.86 2.89 13.32
N MET A 175 -12.43 3.35 14.43
CA MET A 175 -13.71 2.85 14.94
C MET A 175 -14.75 3.96 15.13
N ASP A 176 -16.03 3.60 14.96
CA ASP A 176 -17.16 4.47 15.32
C ASP A 176 -17.12 4.74 16.84
N SER A 177 -17.10 6.01 17.22
CA SER A 177 -16.97 6.46 18.61
C SER A 177 -18.05 5.89 19.51
N GLU A 178 -19.26 5.70 18.98
CA GLU A 178 -20.43 5.20 19.71
C GLU A 178 -20.41 3.68 19.89
N ARG A 179 -19.50 2.98 19.19
CA ARG A 179 -19.37 1.52 19.20
C ARG A 179 -18.05 1.04 19.81
N LEU A 180 -17.23 1.97 20.31
CA LEU A 180 -16.07 1.62 21.11
C LEU A 180 -16.51 0.89 22.40
N PRO A 181 -15.78 -0.15 22.83
CA PRO A 181 -16.03 -0.79 24.13
C PRO A 181 -16.00 0.25 25.27
N LYS A 182 -16.91 0.09 26.24
CA LYS A 182 -16.95 0.94 27.45
C LYS A 182 -15.62 0.88 28.21
N THR A 183 -15.08 -0.34 28.35
CA THR A 183 -13.80 -0.66 29.00
C THR A 183 -12.76 -0.85 27.90
N ARG A 184 -11.81 0.07 27.79
CA ARG A 184 -10.90 0.18 26.63
C ARG A 184 -9.52 -0.44 26.89
N GLU A 185 -9.20 -0.81 28.12
CA GLU A 185 -7.88 -1.29 28.53
C GLU A 185 -7.46 -2.52 27.71
N ASN A 186 -8.35 -3.50 27.56
CA ASN A 186 -8.07 -4.72 26.79
C ASN A 186 -7.84 -4.45 25.30
N LEU A 187 -8.65 -3.55 24.72
CA LEU A 187 -8.50 -3.13 23.32
C LEU A 187 -7.15 -2.43 23.12
N LEU A 188 -6.82 -1.46 23.97
CA LEU A 188 -5.57 -0.70 23.89
C LEU A 188 -4.34 -1.58 24.11
N ALA A 189 -4.41 -2.54 25.04
CA ALA A 189 -3.33 -3.51 25.26
C ALA A 189 -3.11 -4.40 24.03
N ALA A 190 -4.18 -4.94 23.44
CA ALA A 190 -4.10 -5.78 22.25
C ALA A 190 -3.54 -5.01 21.03
N LEU A 191 -4.03 -3.78 20.80
CA LEU A 191 -3.53 -2.89 19.75
C LEU A 191 -2.06 -2.53 19.95
N GLY A 192 -1.67 -2.19 21.18
CA GLY A 192 -0.30 -1.87 21.54
C GLY A 192 0.66 -3.02 21.26
N HIS A 193 0.28 -4.25 21.63
CA HIS A 193 1.06 -5.46 21.32
C HIS A 193 1.24 -5.68 19.81
N ALA A 194 0.20 -5.40 19.01
CA ALA A 194 0.27 -5.51 17.55
C ALA A 194 1.01 -4.34 16.88
N GLY A 195 1.29 -3.25 17.61
CA GLY A 195 1.84 -2.02 17.04
C GLY A 195 0.85 -1.24 16.18
N VAL A 196 -0.44 -1.35 16.49
CA VAL A 196 -1.56 -0.68 15.80
C VAL A 196 -2.08 0.46 16.67
N GLY A 197 -2.37 1.61 16.07
CA GLY A 197 -2.98 2.76 16.75
C GLY A 197 -4.50 2.70 16.72
N LEU A 198 -5.15 3.53 17.53
CA LEU A 198 -6.60 3.63 17.57
C LEU A 198 -7.06 5.05 17.22
N LEU A 199 -7.94 5.13 16.22
CA LEU A 199 -8.68 6.33 15.87
C LEU A 199 -10.16 6.14 16.23
N SER A 200 -10.77 7.18 16.77
CA SER A 200 -12.20 7.24 17.05
C SER A 200 -12.85 8.25 16.12
N ILE A 201 -13.92 7.87 15.44
CA ILE A 201 -14.62 8.70 14.46
C ILE A 201 -16.04 8.93 14.95
N SER A 202 -16.47 10.19 15.00
CA SER A 202 -17.84 10.52 15.40
C SER A 202 -18.69 10.95 14.22
N ALA A 203 -19.94 10.48 14.18
CA ALA A 203 -20.98 10.97 13.26
C ALA A 203 -21.82 12.11 13.89
N ASP A 204 -21.52 12.50 15.13
CA ASP A 204 -22.21 13.58 15.83
C ASP A 204 -21.56 14.92 15.47
N PRO A 205 -22.30 15.87 14.85
CA PRO A 205 -21.75 17.16 14.44
C PRO A 205 -21.32 18.04 15.62
N LEU A 206 -21.73 17.71 16.85
CA LEU A 206 -21.33 18.43 18.06
C LEU A 206 -20.02 17.91 18.67
N LYS A 207 -19.50 16.77 18.20
CA LYS A 207 -18.26 16.16 18.69
C LYS A 207 -17.13 16.38 17.69
N ASP A 208 -15.91 16.16 18.15
CA ASP A 208 -14.77 16.08 17.25
C ASP A 208 -14.98 14.93 16.25
N PRO A 209 -14.96 15.18 14.92
CA PRO A 209 -15.16 14.13 13.91
C PRO A 209 -14.07 13.05 13.95
N LEU A 210 -12.89 13.34 14.48
CA LEU A 210 -11.77 12.39 14.58
C LEU A 210 -10.88 12.66 15.79
N THR A 211 -10.76 11.66 16.66
CA THR A 211 -9.86 11.68 17.81
C THR A 211 -8.80 10.58 17.71
N VAL A 212 -7.53 10.91 17.94
CA VAL A 212 -6.46 9.93 18.09
C VAL A 212 -6.45 9.44 19.54
N ILE A 213 -6.89 8.20 19.77
CA ILE A 213 -6.88 7.60 21.12
C ILE A 213 -5.49 7.04 21.44
N ALA A 214 -4.87 6.36 20.48
CA ALA A 214 -3.54 5.78 20.64
C ALA A 214 -2.73 5.87 19.35
N ASN A 215 -1.44 6.20 19.48
CA ASN A 215 -0.51 6.18 18.35
C ASN A 215 0.13 4.79 18.21
N PRO A 216 0.33 4.30 16.97
CA PRO A 216 1.06 3.06 16.73
C PRO A 216 2.56 3.26 16.97
N SER A 217 3.27 2.15 17.19
CA SER A 217 4.73 2.15 17.07
C SER A 217 5.14 2.43 15.63
N ARG A 218 6.16 3.27 15.45
CA ARG A 218 6.70 3.56 14.12
C ARG A 218 7.56 2.38 13.67
N LYS A 219 7.28 1.86 12.47
CA LYS A 219 8.13 0.86 11.82
C LYS A 219 8.80 1.44 10.57
N SER A 220 9.95 0.86 10.22
CA SER A 220 10.59 1.05 8.92
C SER A 220 10.52 -0.26 8.16
N PRO A 221 9.40 -0.55 7.46
CA PRO A 221 9.25 -1.83 6.78
C PRO A 221 10.28 -1.92 5.66
N THR A 222 11.12 -2.94 5.74
CA THR A 222 12.19 -3.24 4.76
C THR A 222 11.81 -4.37 3.80
N ASN A 223 10.60 -4.92 3.92
CA ASN A 223 10.16 -6.03 3.10
C ASN A 223 9.62 -5.56 1.74
N ASN A 224 9.49 -6.51 0.82
CA ASN A 224 8.96 -6.25 -0.51
C ASN A 224 7.44 -5.99 -0.51
N GLU A 225 6.71 -6.28 0.58
CA GLU A 225 5.28 -5.94 0.69
C GLU A 225 5.06 -4.42 0.60
N ARG A 226 5.94 -3.64 1.23
CA ARG A 226 5.98 -2.17 1.09
C ARG A 226 6.06 -1.75 -0.38
N PHE A 227 6.95 -2.37 -1.14
CA PHE A 227 7.13 -2.02 -2.55
C PHE A 227 5.90 -2.37 -3.38
N VAL A 228 5.24 -3.51 -3.11
CA VAL A 228 3.98 -3.88 -3.77
C VAL A 228 2.91 -2.81 -3.55
N VAL A 229 2.69 -2.41 -2.30
CA VAL A 229 1.69 -1.39 -1.99
C VAL A 229 2.09 -0.04 -2.59
N ALA A 230 3.37 0.33 -2.55
CA ALA A 230 3.89 1.57 -3.13
C ALA A 230 3.67 1.65 -4.66
N GLU A 231 3.89 0.55 -5.39
CA GLU A 231 3.63 0.47 -6.83
C GLU A 231 2.13 0.52 -7.14
N ARG A 232 1.29 -0.13 -6.32
CA ARG A 232 -0.17 -0.10 -6.50
C ARG A 232 -0.76 1.29 -6.29
N VAL A 233 -0.32 2.02 -5.25
CA VAL A 233 -0.76 3.43 -5.08
C VAL A 233 -0.22 4.32 -6.20
N LEU A 234 1.00 4.08 -6.71
CA LEU A 234 1.52 4.81 -7.86
C LEU A 234 0.68 4.55 -9.11
N ALA A 235 0.26 3.30 -9.35
CA ALA A 235 -0.60 2.96 -10.48
C ALA A 235 -1.97 3.65 -10.40
N VAL A 236 -2.61 3.62 -9.23
CA VAL A 236 -3.90 4.32 -8.99
C VAL A 236 -3.76 5.82 -9.21
N ARG A 237 -2.67 6.43 -8.70
CA ARG A 237 -2.35 7.84 -8.93
C ARG A 237 -2.15 8.14 -10.42
N GLY A 238 -1.44 7.28 -11.13
CA GLY A 238 -1.16 7.42 -12.56
C GLY A 238 -2.41 7.35 -13.44
N SER A 239 -3.46 6.66 -12.99
CA SER A 239 -4.76 6.62 -13.68
C SER A 239 -5.67 7.81 -13.32
N GLY A 240 -5.18 8.80 -12.58
CA GLY A 240 -5.98 9.93 -12.07
C GLY A 240 -6.94 9.55 -10.93
N GLY A 241 -6.84 8.32 -10.41
CA GLY A 241 -7.71 7.78 -9.39
C GLY A 241 -7.21 7.97 -7.96
N ASN A 242 -8.10 7.72 -7.00
CA ASN A 242 -7.77 7.59 -5.58
C ASN A 242 -8.33 6.29 -4.98
N SER A 243 -8.78 5.33 -5.79
CA SER A 243 -9.30 4.05 -5.33
C SER A 243 -8.70 2.92 -6.16
N GLY A 244 -8.38 1.81 -5.50
CA GLY A 244 -7.97 0.57 -6.17
C GLY A 244 -9.06 0.01 -7.08
N PHE A 245 -8.71 -1.01 -7.87
CA PHE A 245 -9.68 -1.66 -8.75
C PHE A 245 -10.77 -2.39 -7.95
N TRP A 246 -12.02 -2.10 -8.30
CA TRP A 246 -13.20 -2.77 -7.77
C TRP A 246 -13.52 -3.97 -8.66
N GLY A 247 -13.17 -5.16 -8.21
CA GLY A 247 -13.66 -6.38 -8.85
C GLY A 247 -15.17 -6.52 -8.61
N HIS A 248 -15.93 -6.86 -9.65
CA HIS A 248 -17.28 -7.37 -9.45
C HIS A 248 -17.20 -8.68 -8.67
N VAL A 249 -17.83 -8.73 -7.49
CA VAL A 249 -17.98 -9.97 -6.73
C VAL A 249 -19.32 -10.57 -7.14
N PHE A 250 -19.29 -11.70 -7.85
CA PHE A 250 -20.47 -12.35 -8.43
C PHE A 250 -21.32 -11.42 -9.32
N GLY A 251 -20.66 -10.61 -10.15
CA GLY A 251 -21.35 -9.71 -11.08
C GLY A 251 -22.07 -8.52 -10.41
N ARG A 252 -21.93 -8.33 -9.09
CA ARG A 252 -22.49 -7.18 -8.39
C ARG A 252 -21.39 -6.25 -7.90
N LEU A 253 -21.60 -4.95 -8.11
CA LEU A 253 -20.80 -3.91 -7.49
C LEU A 253 -21.22 -3.82 -6.02
N LEU A 254 -20.37 -4.26 -5.10
CA LEU A 254 -20.65 -4.20 -3.66
C LEU A 254 -20.43 -2.76 -3.16
N THR A 255 -21.35 -1.84 -3.47
CA THR A 255 -21.23 -0.46 -2.96
C THR A 255 -21.80 -0.38 -1.56
N THR A 256 -20.95 -0.10 -0.58
CA THR A 256 -21.28 -0.12 0.85
C THR A 256 -21.42 1.28 1.48
N SER A 257 -21.69 2.36 0.73
CA SER A 257 -21.92 3.71 1.30
C SER A 257 -23.41 4.06 1.38
N SER A 258 -23.84 4.83 2.39
CA SER A 258 -25.25 5.27 2.50
C SER A 258 -25.53 6.62 1.81
N GLY A 259 -24.50 7.25 1.26
CA GLY A 259 -24.55 8.46 0.45
C GLY A 259 -23.36 8.53 -0.52
N ASP A 260 -22.84 9.74 -0.77
CA ASP A 260 -21.68 10.00 -1.62
C ASP A 260 -20.44 9.23 -1.16
N ASP A 261 -20.15 8.14 -1.87
CA ASP A 261 -19.01 7.28 -1.61
C ASP A 261 -17.71 8.02 -2.03
N PRO A 262 -16.81 8.37 -1.09
CA PRO A 262 -15.58 9.07 -1.43
C PRO A 262 -14.64 8.24 -2.34
N ARG A 263 -14.94 6.95 -2.52
CA ARG A 263 -14.23 6.05 -3.42
C ARG A 263 -14.66 6.19 -4.88
N LYS A 264 -15.84 6.78 -5.17
CA LYS A 264 -16.43 6.89 -6.52
C LYS A 264 -16.15 8.21 -7.22
N SER A 265 -15.74 9.25 -6.51
CA SER A 265 -15.57 10.60 -7.05
C SER A 265 -14.49 10.70 -8.14
N ALA A 266 -13.60 9.71 -8.28
CA ALA A 266 -12.60 9.67 -9.33
C ALA A 266 -13.05 9.02 -10.65
N LEU A 267 -14.18 8.30 -10.67
CA LEU A 267 -14.64 7.53 -11.85
C LEU A 267 -15.47 8.36 -12.85
N LEU A 268 -15.71 9.65 -12.58
CA LEU A 268 -16.60 10.50 -13.38
C LEU A 268 -15.87 11.40 -14.39
N LEU A 269 -14.57 11.22 -14.63
CA LEU A 269 -13.74 12.09 -15.47
C LEU A 269 -13.02 11.38 -16.63
N THR A 270 -13.43 10.17 -17.00
CA THR A 270 -12.93 9.42 -18.17
C THR A 270 -14.08 8.96 -19.04
#